data_AF-A0A7X9BTF2-F1
#
_entry.id   AF-A0A7X9BTF2-F1
#
_cell.length_a   1.000
_cell.length_b   1.000
_cell.length_c   1.000
_cell.angle_alpha   90.00
_cell.angle_beta   90.00
_cell.angle_gamma   90.00
#
_symmetry.space_group_name_H-M   'P 1'
#
loop_
_entity.id
_entity.type
_entity.pdbx_description
1 polymer ?
#
loop_
_entity_poly.entity_id
_entity_poly.type
_entity_poly.pdbx_seq_one_letter_code
_entity_poly.pdbx_strand_id
1 'polypeptide(L)' 'MKLKIKNWIILLFILVAIYGMLLVIAELPPYGMPDNPVHNEVSERYINKALDEAGVLN' A
#
# COMPACT_ATOMS: atom_id res chain seq x y z
N MET A 1 -21.07 7.85 31.65
CA MET A 1 -19.85 8.54 31.20
C MET A 1 -20.25 9.64 30.21
N LYS A 2 -20.20 10.93 30.60
CA LYS A 2 -20.57 12.03 29.69
C LYS A 2 -19.38 12.34 28.77
N LEU A 3 -19.55 12.16 27.45
CA LEU A 3 -18.55 12.57 26.48
C LEU A 3 -18.44 14.10 26.48
N LYS A 4 -17.22 14.60 26.69
CA LYS A 4 -16.93 16.05 26.64
C LYS A 4 -16.81 16.48 25.18
N ILE A 5 -17.08 17.76 24.88
CA ILE A 5 -16.95 18.33 23.53
C ILE A 5 -15.57 18.06 22.90
N LYS A 6 -14.51 18.05 23.73
CA LYS A 6 -13.14 17.68 23.32
C LYS A 6 -13.08 16.29 22.67
N ASN A 7 -13.83 15.33 23.20
CA ASN A 7 -13.83 13.96 22.70
C ASN A 7 -14.47 13.88 21.31
N TRP A 8 -15.49 14.70 21.05
CA TRP A 8 -16.11 14.81 19.73
C TRP A 8 -15.17 15.44 18.70
N ILE A 9 -14.42 16.47 19.09
CA ILE A 9 -13.41 17.10 18.22
C ILE A 9 -12.31 16.08 17.86
N ILE A 10 -11.83 15.33 18.85
CA ILE A 10 -10.83 14.28 18.63
C ILE A 10 -11.38 13.20 17.69
N LEU A 11 -12.62 12.74 17.92
CA LEU A 11 -13.25 11.74 17.08
C LEU A 11 -13.38 12.22 15.63
N LEU A 12 -13.83 13.45 15.42
CA LEU A 12 -13.94 14.04 14.09
C LEU A 12 -12.59 14.08 13.38
N PHE A 13 -11.54 14.48 14.08
CA PHE A 13 -10.19 14.52 13.51
C PHE A 13 -9.71 13.13 13.07
N ILE A 14 -9.95 12.10 13.91
CA ILE A 14 -9.60 10.71 13.57
C ILE A 14 -10.37 10.24 12.33
N LEU A 15 -11.67 10.54 12.24
CA LEU A 15 -12.49 10.17 11.09
C LEU A 15 -12.00 10.81 9.79
N VAL A 16 -11.63 12.10 9.83
CA VAL A 16 -11.08 12.81 8.67
C VAL A 16 -9.73 12.20 8.24
N ALA A 17 -8.86 11.86 9.20
CA ALA A 17 -7.57 11.25 8.90
C ALA A 17 -7.75 9.86 8.24
N ILE A 18 -8.62 9.01 8.80
CA ILE A 18 -8.91 7.69 8.24
C ILE A 18 -9.51 7.82 6.83
N TYR A 19 -10.45 8.73 6.64
CA TYR A 19 -11.06 8.96 5.33
C TYR A 19 -10.03 9.40 4.29
N GLY A 20 -9.11 10.30 4.65
CA GLY A 20 -8.01 10.69 3.78
C GLY A 20 -7.10 9.51 3.40
N MET A 21 -6.76 8.63 4.33
CA MET A 21 -5.98 7.43 4.04
C MET A 21 -6.73 6.48 3.10
N LEU A 22 -8.04 6.30 3.28
CA LEU A 22 -8.86 5.46 2.42
C LEU A 22 -8.93 5.99 0.98
N LEU A 23 -8.98 7.32 0.79
CA LEU A 23 -8.91 7.91 -0.54
C LEU A 23 -7.58 7.61 -1.22
N VAL A 24 -6.46 7.77 -0.52
CA VAL A 24 -5.14 7.43 -1.08
C VAL A 24 -5.08 5.97 -1.51
N ILE A 25 -5.61 5.06 -0.69
CA ILE A 25 -5.67 3.63 -1.02
C ILE A 25 -6.58 3.36 -2.23
N ALA A 26 -7.70 4.08 -2.35
CA ALA A 26 -8.62 3.92 -3.47
C ALA A 26 -8.02 4.36 -4.81
N GLU A 27 -7.08 5.31 -4.79
CA GLU A 27 -6.33 5.77 -5.97
C GLU A 27 -5.12 4.88 -6.31
N LEU A 28 -4.75 3.92 -5.45
CA LEU A 28 -3.70 2.97 -5.78
C LEU A 28 -4.17 2.05 -6.92
N PRO A 29 -3.27 1.68 -7.85
CA PRO A 29 -3.60 0.70 -8.87
C PRO A 29 -4.03 -0.62 -8.22
N PRO A 30 -5.04 -1.31 -8.78
CA PRO A 30 -5.39 -2.66 -8.38
C PRO A 30 -4.18 -3.57 -8.21
N TYR A 31 -4.21 -4.40 -7.17
CA TYR A 31 -3.17 -5.37 -6.89
C TYR A 31 -2.96 -6.29 -8.10
N GLY A 32 -1.70 -6.50 -8.49
CA GLY A 32 -1.35 -7.37 -9.61
C GLY A 32 -1.55 -6.74 -11.00
N MET A 33 -1.80 -5.43 -11.11
CA MET A 33 -1.76 -4.75 -12.41
C MET A 33 -0.37 -4.88 -13.06
N PRO A 34 -0.28 -5.45 -14.28
CA PRO A 34 1.02 -5.67 -14.96
C PRO A 34 1.80 -4.39 -15.20
N ASP A 35 1.10 -3.28 -15.47
CA ASP A 35 1.72 -1.99 -15.77
C ASP A 35 2.04 -1.16 -14.51
N ASN A 36 1.96 -1.75 -13.31
CA ASN A 36 2.31 -1.07 -12.07
C ASN A 36 3.85 -1.00 -11.90
N PRO A 37 4.46 0.20 -11.94
CA PRO A 37 5.92 0.35 -11.97
C PRO A 37 6.64 -0.20 -10.73
N VAL A 38 5.93 -0.39 -9.61
CA VAL A 38 6.53 -0.86 -8.35
C VAL A 38 6.86 -2.35 -8.35
N HIS A 39 6.23 -3.15 -9.21
CA HIS A 39 6.36 -4.62 -9.16
C HIS A 39 7.15 -5.24 -10.30
N ASN A 40 7.34 -4.54 -11.42
CA ASN A 40 7.70 -5.23 -12.65
C ASN A 40 9.22 -5.40 -12.86
N GLU A 41 9.99 -4.31 -12.89
CA GLU A 41 11.38 -4.36 -13.36
C GLU A 41 12.31 -5.25 -12.50
N VAL A 42 12.18 -5.15 -11.18
CA VAL A 42 13.09 -5.84 -10.24
C VAL A 42 12.67 -7.29 -10.05
N SER A 43 11.38 -7.54 -9.83
CA SER A 43 10.85 -8.89 -9.63
C SER A 43 11.02 -9.74 -10.89
N GLU A 44 10.74 -9.18 -12.08
CA GLU A 44 10.92 -9.88 -13.35
C GLU A 44 12.38 -10.32 -13.54
N ARG A 45 13.34 -9.43 -13.26
CA ARG A 45 14.76 -9.77 -13.34
C ARG A 45 15.14 -10.86 -12.35
N TYR A 46 14.77 -10.73 -11.07
CA TYR A 46 15.13 -11.72 -10.06
C TYR A 46 14.53 -13.09 -10.33
N ILE A 47 13.29 -13.15 -10.81
CA ILE A 47 12.63 -14.42 -11.15
C ILE A 47 13.29 -15.05 -12.38
N ASN A 48 13.48 -14.28 -13.45
CA ASN A 48 13.91 -14.84 -14.74
C ASN A 48 15.42 -15.03 -14.86
N LYS A 49 16.24 -14.25 -14.14
CA LYS A 49 17.71 -14.32 -14.21
C LYS A 49 18.36 -15.02 -13.01
N ALA A 50 17.58 -15.60 -12.09
CA ALA A 50 18.12 -16.30 -10.92
C ALA A 50 19.17 -17.35 -11.28
N LEU A 51 18.91 -18.17 -12.30
CA LEU A 51 19.84 -19.22 -12.73
C LEU A 51 21.11 -18.65 -13.36
N ASP A 52 21.00 -17.62 -14.19
CA ASP A 52 22.14 -17.00 -14.87
C ASP A 52 23.05 -16.22 -13.90
N GLU A 53 22.47 -15.60 -12.87
CA GLU A 53 23.19 -14.71 -11.94
C GLU A 53 23.65 -15.43 -10.68
N ALA A 54 22.85 -16.36 -10.16
CA ALA A 54 23.14 -17.07 -8.90
C ALA A 54 23.52 -18.54 -9.11
N GLY A 55 23.31 -19.11 -10.30
CA GLY A 55 23.63 -20.52 -10.60
C GLY A 55 22.71 -21.53 -9.91
N VAL A 56 21.65 -21.07 -9.24
CA VAL A 56 20.74 -21.90 -8.47
C VAL A 56 19.33 -21.31 -8.49
N LEU A 57 18.33 -22.17 -8.59
CA LEU A 57 16.92 -21.81 -8.37
C LEU A 57 16.60 -21.90 -6.87
N ASN A 58 15.57 -21.19 -6.40
CA ASN A 58 15.12 -21.35 -5.02
C ASN A 58 14.38 -22.67 -4.78
#